data_AF-A0A6V7L451-F1
#
_entry.id   AF-A0A6V7L451-F1
#
_cell.length_a   1.000
_cell.length_b   1.000
_cell.length_c   1.000
_cell.angle_alpha   90.00
_cell.angle_beta   90.00
_cell.angle_gamma   90.00
#
_symmetry.space_group_name_H-M   'P 1'
#
loop_
_entity.id
_entity.type
_entity.pdbx_description
1 polymer ?
#
loop_
_entity_poly.entity_id
_entity_poly.type
_entity_poly.pdbx_seq_one_letter_code
_entity_poly.pdbx_strand_id
1 'polypeptide(L)' 'IDCGFSKIPWFDMETQTNSLIVAPVSKASANQRAGRAGRTQSGKIF' A
#
# COMPACT_ATOMS: atom_id res chain seq x y z
N ILE A 1 4.62 2.25 12.00
CA ILE A 1 5.60 2.08 10.92
C ILE A 1 4.84 1.63 9.67
N ASP A 2 4.90 2.37 8.57
CA ASP A 2 4.40 1.98 7.25
C ASP A 2 5.58 1.62 6.37
N CYS A 3 5.50 0.47 5.69
CA CYS A 3 6.55 0.08 4.76
C CYS A 3 6.53 0.91 3.46
N GLY A 4 5.42 1.59 3.15
CA GLY A 4 5.28 2.39 1.93
C GLY A 4 5.05 1.58 0.66
N PHE A 5 4.90 0.25 0.77
CA PHE A 5 4.66 -0.65 -0.36
C PHE A 5 3.38 -1.49 -0.17
N SER A 6 2.90 -2.07 -1.26
CA SER A 6 1.86 -3.10 -1.27
C SER A 6 2.13 -4.12 -2.37
N LYS A 7 1.71 -5.36 -2.13
CA LYS A 7 1.55 -6.34 -3.20
C LYS A 7 0.27 -6.03 -3.97
N ILE A 8 0.37 -5.91 -5.29
CA ILE A 8 -0.78 -5.71 -6.18
C ILE A 8 -0.79 -6.79 -7.27
N PRO A 9 -1.97 -7.26 -7.69
CA PRO A 9 -2.08 -8.10 -8.87
C PRO A 9 -1.69 -7.28 -10.10
N TRP A 10 -0.87 -7.88 -10.96
CA TRP A 10 -0.43 -7.31 -12.21
C TRP A 10 -0.59 -8.33 -13.32
N PHE A 11 -1.27 -7.92 -14.39
CA PHE A 11 -1.43 -8.73 -15.60
C PHE A 11 -0.38 -8.33 -16.63
N ASP A 12 0.36 -9.32 -17.11
CA ASP A 12 1.32 -9.14 -18.18
C ASP A 12 0.67 -9.49 -19.52
N MET A 13 0.56 -8.50 -20.40
CA MET A 13 -0.05 -8.64 -21.72
C MET A 13 0.77 -9.51 -22.68
N GLU A 14 2.10 -9.54 -22.53
CA GLU A 14 2.98 -10.30 -23.43
C GLU A 14 2.91 -11.79 -23.13
N THR A 15 2.96 -12.14 -21.84
CA THR A 15 2.92 -13.55 -21.40
C THR A 15 1.51 -14.06 -21.14
N GLN A 16 0.50 -13.17 -21.11
CA GLN A 16 -0.89 -13.46 -20.71
C GLN A 16 -1.00 -14.11 -19.32
N THR A 17 -0.12 -13.74 -18.39
CA THR A 17 -0.10 -14.30 -17.04
C THR A 17 -0.39 -13.25 -15.96
N ASN A 18 -0.86 -13.72 -14.81
CA ASN A 18 -1.04 -12.90 -13.60
C ASN A 18 0.13 -13.11 -12.64
N SER A 19 0.61 -12.02 -12.05
CA SER A 19 1.64 -12.05 -11.01
C SER A 19 1.28 -11.10 -9.87
N LEU A 20 1.97 -11.24 -8.73
CA LEU A 20 1.90 -10.28 -7.63
C LEU A 20 3.20 -9.49 -7.58
N ILE A 21 3.13 -8.19 -7.83
CA ILE A 21 4.30 -7.30 -7.76
C ILE A 21 4.26 -6.45 -6.50
N VAL A 22 5.43 -6.10 -5.96
CA VAL A 22 5.55 -5.13 -4.88
C VAL A 22 5.72 -3.75 -5.51
N ALA A 23 4.80 -2.83 -5.20
CA ALA A 23 4.81 -1.47 -5.73
C ALA A 23 4.61 -0.42 -4.62
N PRO A 24 5.10 0.82 -4.79
CA PRO A 24 4.81 1.91 -3.86
C PRO A 24 3.31 2.14 -3.72
N VAL A 25 2.88 2.51 -2.51
CA VAL A 25 1.47 2.82 -2.27
C VAL A 25 1.12 4.19 -2.83
N SER A 26 -0.15 4.36 -3.22
CA SER A 26 -0.66 5.68 -3.57
C SER A 26 -0.65 6.61 -2.35
N LYS A 27 -0.63 7.93 -2.60
CA LYS A 27 -0.77 8.95 -1.54
C LYS A 27 -2.07 8.76 -0.74
N ALA A 28 -3.17 8.42 -1.40
CA ALA A 28 -4.44 8.16 -0.74
C ALA A 28 -4.37 6.95 0.20
N SER A 29 -3.74 5.86 -0.25
CA SER A 29 -3.52 4.66 0.56
C SER A 29 -2.59 4.94 1.75
N ALA A 30 -1.51 5.69 1.54
CA ALA A 30 -0.62 6.12 2.62
C ALA A 30 -1.36 6.95 3.68
N ASN A 31 -2.20 7.90 3.27
CA ASN A 31 -3.02 8.71 4.19
C ASN A 31 -4.00 7.85 4.99
N GLN A 32 -4.67 6.90 4.33
CA GLN A 32 -5.57 5.96 5.02
C GLN A 32 -4.83 5.08 6.03
N ARG A 33 -3.61 4.64 5.71
CA ARG A 33 -2.74 3.88 6.62
C ARG A 33 -2.28 4.72 7.80
N ALA A 34 -1.85 5.96 7.56
CA ALA A 34 -1.47 6.91 8.61
C ALA A 34 -2.60 7.12 9.62
N GLY A 35 -3.85 7.22 9.15
CA GLY A 35 -5.03 7.34 10.00
C GLY A 35 -5.24 6.18 10.98
N ARG A 36 -4.70 4.98 10.70
CA ARG A 36 -4.80 3.82 11.61
C ARG A 36 -4.05 4.04 12.92
N ALA A 37 -2.99 4.86 12.92
CA ALA A 37 -2.21 5.15 14.12
C ALA A 37 -2.98 6.00 15.14
N GLY A 38 -3.99 6.75 14.70
CA GLY A 38 -4.72 7.73 15.51
C GLY A 38 -6.17 7.37 15.84
N ARG A 39 -6.52 6.08 15.94
CA ARG A 39 -7.93 5.66 16.02
C ARG A 39 -8.66 6.06 17.30
N THR A 40 -7.99 6.02 18.45
CA THR A 40 -8.59 6.31 19.77
C THR A 40 -7.98 7.53 20.45
N GLN A 41 -6.81 7.97 20.00
CA GLN A 41 -6.05 9.11 20.53
C GLN A 41 -5.11 9.64 19.44
N SER A 42 -4.43 10.75 19.71
CA SER A 42 -3.41 11.29 18.79
C SER A 42 -2.37 10.22 18.45
N GLY A 43 -2.10 10.05 17.16
CA GLY A 43 -1.23 9.00 16.64
C GLY A 43 -0.13 9.57 15.76
N LYS A 44 1.00 8.85 15.70
CA LYS A 44 2.10 9.15 14.79
C LYS A 44 2.44 7.91 13.97
N ILE A 45 2.59 8.11 12.67
CA ILE A 45 3.11 7.10 11.74
C ILE A 45 4.58 7.43 11.45
N PHE A 46 5.38 6.39 11.20
CA PHE A 46 6.78 6.47 10.76
C PHE A 46 6.93 5.58 9.54
#